data_AF-A0A2U2XEH1-F1
#
_entry.id   AF-A0A2U2XEH1-F1
#
_cell.length_a   1.000
_cell.length_b   1.000
_cell.length_c   1.000
_cell.angle_alpha   90.00
_cell.angle_beta   90.00
_cell.angle_gamma   90.00
#
_symmetry.space_group_name_H-M   'P 1'
#
loop_
_entity.id
_entity.type
_entity.pdbx_description
1 polymer ?
#
loop_
_entity_poly.entity_id
_entity_poly.type
_entity_poly.pdbx_seq_one_letter_code
_entity_poly.pdbx_strand_id
1 'polypeptide(L)'
;MEAKNIKSLNSAVYVMRHFVELSATLLPLYERITRNEPHSIHSEEDKNRIDTVYETYNVNPKTSEFLLGSDIVALIKKTHNELKNRSSQNERLAQENLEAFYEEYAKLKQDWYITLMN
;
A
#
# COMPACT_ATOMS: atom_id res chain seq x y z
N MET A 1 1.35 -30.23 -14.91
CA MET A 1 0.55 -29.00 -14.69
C MET A 1 0.98 -28.23 -13.45
N GLU A 2 1.56 -28.88 -12.44
CA GLU A 2 1.96 -28.28 -11.15
C GLU A 2 3.03 -27.17 -11.26
N ALA A 3 4.08 -27.34 -12.08
CA ALA A 3 5.14 -26.34 -12.21
C ALA A 3 4.69 -25.00 -12.81
N LYS A 4 3.65 -24.99 -13.67
CA LYS A 4 3.07 -23.74 -14.21
C LYS A 4 2.31 -22.97 -13.12
N ASN A 5 1.58 -23.69 -12.26
CA ASN A 5 0.84 -23.10 -11.13
C ASN A 5 1.78 -22.50 -10.08
N ILE A 6 2.92 -23.16 -9.79
CA ILE A 6 3.93 -22.62 -8.87
C ILE A 6 4.56 -21.34 -9.43
N LYS A 7 4.91 -21.31 -10.73
CA LYS A 7 5.46 -20.11 -11.36
C LYS A 7 4.48 -18.94 -11.33
N SER A 8 3.21 -19.16 -11.67
CA SER A 8 2.20 -18.10 -11.60
C SER A 8 1.97 -17.59 -10.19
N LEU A 9 2.00 -18.49 -9.19
CA LEU A 9 1.84 -18.14 -7.78
C LEU A 9 3.00 -17.27 -7.30
N ASN A 10 4.24 -17.67 -7.60
CA ASN A 10 5.43 -16.91 -7.24
C ASN A 10 5.44 -15.52 -7.91
N SER A 11 5.04 -15.43 -9.18
CA SER A 11 4.90 -14.14 -9.86
C SER A 11 3.84 -13.25 -9.20
N ALA A 12 2.71 -13.83 -8.79
CA ALA A 12 1.65 -13.07 -8.12
C ALA A 12 2.09 -12.56 -6.73
N VAL A 13 2.79 -13.40 -5.96
CA VAL A 13 3.41 -13.00 -4.68
C VAL A 13 4.42 -11.88 -4.90
N TYR A 14 5.30 -12.01 -5.90
CA TYR A 14 6.29 -10.99 -6.23
C TYR A 14 5.64 -9.65 -6.57
N VAL A 15 4.63 -9.66 -7.45
CA VAL A 15 3.88 -8.45 -7.83
C VAL A 15 3.23 -7.79 -6.61
N MET A 16 2.65 -8.58 -5.71
CA MET A 16 2.06 -8.02 -4.50
C MET A 16 3.08 -7.46 -3.50
N ARG A 17 4.21 -8.14 -3.30
CA ARG A 17 5.29 -7.60 -2.47
C ARG A 17 5.78 -6.26 -3.03
N HIS A 18 5.99 -6.20 -4.34
CA HIS A 18 6.41 -4.98 -5.00
C HIS A 18 5.42 -3.82 -4.80
N PHE A 19 4.10 -4.09 -4.88
CA PHE A 19 3.09 -3.08 -4.59
C PHE A 19 3.07 -2.61 -3.14
N VAL A 20 3.28 -3.52 -2.19
CA VAL A 20 3.38 -3.17 -0.76
C VAL A 20 4.62 -2.29 -0.52
N GLU A 21 5.77 -2.64 -1.09
CA GLU A 21 6.99 -1.82 -1.02
C GLU A 21 6.83 -0.44 -1.66
N LEU A 22 6.19 -0.40 -2.83
CA LEU A 22 5.86 0.86 -3.49
C LEU A 22 4.96 1.72 -2.59
N SER A 23 3.93 1.11 -1.99
CA SER A 23 3.01 1.81 -1.08
C SER A 23 3.71 2.35 0.17
N ALA A 24 4.73 1.65 0.68
CA ALA A 24 5.55 2.13 1.80
C ALA A 24 6.34 3.41 1.45
N THR A 25 6.55 3.68 0.16
CA THR A 25 7.18 4.92 -0.32
C THR A 25 6.14 5.99 -0.64
N LEU A 26 5.03 5.61 -1.29
CA LEU A 26 4.04 6.54 -1.80
C LEU A 26 3.10 7.09 -0.71
N LEU A 27 2.65 6.27 0.23
CA LEU A 27 1.74 6.73 1.30
C LEU A 27 2.33 7.86 2.17
N PRO A 28 3.57 7.78 2.67
CA PRO A 28 4.20 8.92 3.36
C PRO A 28 4.35 10.17 2.49
N LEU A 29 4.69 10.01 1.21
CA LEU A 29 4.79 11.14 0.29
C LEU A 29 3.42 11.82 0.12
N TYR A 30 2.37 11.02 -0.07
CA TYR A 30 1.00 11.46 -0.22
C TYR A 30 0.47 12.13 1.06
N GLU A 31 0.81 11.60 2.25
CA GLU A 31 0.53 12.24 3.54
C GLU A 31 1.13 13.64 3.60
N ARG A 32 2.42 13.78 3.25
CA ARG A 32 3.11 15.08 3.28
C ARG A 32 2.50 16.09 2.32
N ILE A 33 2.16 15.64 1.10
CA ILE A 33 1.52 16.47 0.07
C ILE A 33 0.15 16.97 0.57
N THR A 34 -0.68 16.06 1.06
CA THR A 34 -2.04 16.38 1.52
C THR A 34 -2.07 17.19 2.81
N ARG A 35 -1.02 17.13 3.64
CA ARG A 35 -0.89 17.92 4.88
C ARG A 35 -0.38 19.35 4.64
N ASN A 36 0.66 19.51 3.83
CA ASN A 36 1.46 20.74 3.84
C ASN A 36 1.22 21.66 2.64
N GLU A 37 0.89 21.12 1.47
CA GLU A 37 0.81 21.91 0.24
C GLU A 37 -0.35 21.49 -0.67
N PRO A 38 -1.62 21.53 -0.22
CA PRO A 38 -2.75 21.10 -1.05
C PRO A 38 -2.99 21.98 -2.30
N HIS A 39 -2.28 23.12 -2.46
CA HIS A 39 -2.53 24.12 -3.50
C HIS A 39 -1.31 24.43 -4.40
N SER A 40 -0.24 23.65 -4.32
CA SER A 40 0.92 23.80 -5.22
C SER A 40 0.66 23.03 -6.52
N ILE A 41 1.01 23.62 -7.67
CA ILE A 41 0.84 22.94 -8.98
C ILE A 41 1.64 21.64 -9.04
N HIS A 42 2.86 21.64 -8.47
CA HIS A 42 3.71 20.46 -8.41
C HIS A 42 3.13 19.39 -7.47
N SER A 43 2.52 19.80 -6.37
CA SER A 43 1.91 18.87 -5.42
C SER A 43 0.64 18.23 -5.99
N GLU A 44 -0.12 18.96 -6.81
CA GLU A 44 -1.29 18.43 -7.52
C GLU A 44 -0.91 17.43 -8.61
N GLU A 45 0.18 17.69 -9.35
CA GLU A 45 0.70 16.73 -10.32
C GLU A 45 1.17 15.43 -9.64
N ASP A 46 1.94 15.53 -8.56
CA ASP A 46 2.41 14.37 -7.80
C ASP A 46 1.24 13.61 -7.15
N LYS A 47 0.23 14.33 -6.64
CA LYS A 47 -1.01 13.73 -6.11
C LYS A 47 -1.71 12.91 -7.18
N ASN A 48 -1.91 13.47 -8.38
CA ASN A 48 -2.57 12.80 -9.49
C ASN A 48 -1.82 11.54 -9.96
N ARG A 49 -0.49 11.59 -9.97
CA ARG A 49 0.35 10.42 -10.28
C ARG A 49 0.17 9.31 -9.24
N ILE A 50 0.16 9.66 -7.96
CA ILE A 50 -0.05 8.70 -6.87
C ILE A 50 -1.47 8.11 -6.93
N ASP A 51 -2.49 8.94 -7.17
CA ASP A 51 -3.87 8.47 -7.34
C ASP A 51 -3.99 7.48 -8.50
N THR A 52 -3.35 7.78 -9.63
CA THR A 52 -3.33 6.89 -10.80
C THR A 52 -2.73 5.53 -10.46
N VAL A 53 -1.66 5.47 -9.66
CA VAL A 53 -1.06 4.20 -9.21
C VAL A 53 -2.09 3.35 -8.47
N TYR A 54 -2.79 3.93 -7.49
CA TYR A 54 -3.75 3.20 -6.66
C TYR A 54 -5.05 2.84 -7.41
N GLU A 55 -5.49 3.69 -8.34
CA GLU A 55 -6.66 3.43 -9.20
C GLU A 55 -6.38 2.35 -10.24
N THR A 56 -5.15 2.31 -10.79
CA THR A 56 -4.73 1.28 -11.74
C THR A 56 -4.51 -0.06 -11.05
N TYR A 57 -4.09 -0.04 -9.78
CA TYR A 57 -3.80 -1.25 -9.02
C TYR A 57 -5.07 -1.87 -8.41
N ASN A 58 -5.86 -2.56 -9.24
CA ASN A 58 -7.10 -3.20 -8.83
C ASN A 58 -6.91 -4.57 -8.15
N VAL A 59 -6.03 -4.66 -7.16
CA VAL A 59 -5.83 -5.91 -6.40
C VAL A 59 -6.91 -6.06 -5.33
N ASN A 60 -7.60 -7.19 -5.34
CA ASN A 60 -8.59 -7.53 -4.33
C ASN A 60 -7.89 -7.80 -2.98
N PRO A 61 -8.30 -7.18 -1.87
CA PRO A 61 -7.71 -7.46 -0.56
C PRO A 61 -7.72 -8.94 -0.17
N LYS A 62 -8.73 -9.71 -0.59
CA LYS A 62 -8.76 -11.17 -0.36
C LYS A 62 -7.57 -11.89 -1.01
N THR A 63 -7.03 -11.33 -2.08
CA THR A 63 -5.84 -11.87 -2.76
C THR A 63 -4.60 -11.68 -1.90
N SER A 64 -4.46 -10.57 -1.16
CA SER A 64 -3.33 -10.38 -0.24
C SER A 64 -3.41 -11.28 0.98
N GLU A 65 -4.62 -11.48 1.52
CA GLU A 65 -4.83 -12.46 2.60
C GLU A 65 -4.39 -13.86 2.16
N PHE A 66 -4.76 -14.26 0.94
CA PHE A 66 -4.40 -15.58 0.40
C PHE A 66 -2.90 -15.74 0.10
N LEU A 67 -2.27 -14.74 -0.51
CA LEU A 67 -0.88 -14.86 -0.99
C LEU A 67 0.18 -14.38 -0.01
N LEU A 68 -0.15 -13.43 0.85
CA LEU A 68 0.76 -12.84 1.83
C LEU A 68 0.37 -13.17 3.28
N GLY A 69 -0.82 -13.73 3.52
CA GLY A 69 -1.32 -13.97 4.87
C GLY A 69 -1.70 -12.68 5.62
N SER A 70 -1.93 -11.58 4.90
CA SER A 70 -2.12 -10.24 5.50
C SER A 70 -3.17 -9.42 4.77
N ASP A 71 -3.88 -8.59 5.53
CA ASP A 71 -4.87 -7.63 5.02
C ASP A 71 -4.22 -6.34 4.46
N ILE A 72 -2.88 -6.29 4.35
CA ILE A 72 -2.11 -5.09 3.99
C ILE A 72 -2.66 -4.31 2.80
N VAL A 73 -3.24 -4.98 1.79
CA VAL A 73 -3.85 -4.29 0.63
C VAL A 73 -5.13 -3.54 1.02
N ALA A 74 -5.94 -4.07 1.95
CA ALA A 74 -7.07 -3.35 2.52
C ALA A 74 -6.58 -2.10 3.28
N LEU A 75 -5.54 -2.24 4.11
CA LEU A 75 -4.95 -1.13 4.85
C LEU A 75 -4.39 -0.05 3.92
N ILE A 76 -3.68 -0.42 2.86
CA ILE A 76 -3.18 0.51 1.84
C ILE A 76 -4.33 1.30 1.22
N LYS A 77 -5.39 0.61 0.78
CA LYS A 77 -6.56 1.24 0.14
C LYS A 77 -7.29 2.17 1.10
N LYS A 78 -7.48 1.74 2.35
CA LYS A 78 -8.12 2.54 3.39
C LYS A 78 -7.31 3.80 3.68
N THR A 79 -6.00 3.66 3.86
CA THR A 79 -5.08 4.78 4.12
C THR A 79 -5.08 5.78 2.97
N HIS A 80 -4.93 5.30 1.72
CA HIS A 80 -5.00 6.15 0.54
C HIS A 80 -6.32 6.92 0.46
N ASN A 81 -7.45 6.25 0.70
CA ASN A 81 -8.77 6.89 0.65
C ASN A 81 -8.95 7.98 1.72
N GLU A 82 -8.47 7.75 2.95
CA GLU A 82 -8.52 8.77 4.01
C GLU A 82 -7.61 9.96 3.71
N LEU A 83 -6.42 9.72 3.19
CA LEU A 83 -5.51 10.79 2.78
C LEU A 83 -6.05 11.57 1.57
N LYS A 84 -6.71 10.90 0.62
CA LYS A 84 -7.30 11.54 -0.57
C LYS A 84 -8.46 12.46 -0.19
N ASN A 85 -9.28 12.03 0.76
CA ASN A 85 -10.45 12.75 1.27
C ASN A 85 -10.17 13.46 2.60
N ARG A 86 -8.92 13.84 2.84
CA ARG A 86 -8.48 14.39 4.11
C ARG A 86 -9.20 15.70 4.44
N SER A 87 -9.58 15.82 5.70
CA SER A 87 -10.28 16.94 6.30
C SER A 87 -9.96 16.99 7.79
N SER A 88 -10.35 18.07 8.46
CA SER A 88 -10.22 18.17 9.93
C SER A 88 -10.97 17.07 10.68
N GLN A 89 -12.02 16.47 10.09
CA GLN A 89 -12.86 15.46 10.72
C GLN A 89 -12.24 14.05 10.70
N ASN A 90 -11.44 13.73 9.69
CA ASN A 90 -10.81 12.42 9.51
C ASN A 90 -9.29 12.43 9.66
N GLU A 91 -8.68 13.56 10.05
CA GLU A 91 -7.22 13.67 10.30
C GLU A 91 -6.69 12.56 11.21
N ARG A 92 -7.36 12.35 12.35
CA ARG A 92 -6.98 11.30 13.30
C ARG A 92 -7.05 9.90 12.66
N LEU A 93 -8.11 9.63 11.90
CA LEU A 93 -8.31 8.34 11.23
C LEU A 93 -7.27 8.11 10.14
N ALA A 94 -6.88 9.15 9.39
CA ALA A 94 -5.82 9.08 8.38
C ALA A 94 -4.48 8.71 9.02
N GLN A 95 -4.16 9.32 10.16
CA GLN A 95 -2.95 9.02 10.93
C GLN A 95 -2.97 7.60 11.50
N GLU A 96 -4.07 7.18 12.13
CA GLU A 96 -4.24 5.82 12.68
C GLU A 96 -4.11 4.75 11.58
N ASN A 97 -4.68 4.97 10.40
CA ASN A 97 -4.55 4.03 9.29
C ASN A 97 -3.13 3.95 8.73
N LEU A 98 -2.43 5.09 8.65
CA LEU A 98 -1.04 5.13 8.21
C LEU A 98 -0.11 4.40 9.18
N GLU A 99 -0.32 4.57 10.48
CA GLU A 99 0.40 3.82 11.53
C GLU A 99 0.13 2.32 11.44
N ALA A 100 -1.15 1.92 11.34
CA ALA A 100 -1.52 0.52 11.16
C ALA A 100 -0.88 -0.10 9.90
N PHE A 101 -0.83 0.65 8.80
CA PHE A 101 -0.13 0.23 7.59
C PHE A 101 1.36 -0.01 7.85
N TYR A 102 2.05 0.88 8.55
CA TYR A 102 3.48 0.72 8.84
C TYR A 102 3.77 -0.48 9.75
N GLU A 103 2.95 -0.68 10.77
CA GLU A 103 3.08 -1.83 11.68
C GLU A 103 2.96 -3.14 10.89
N GLU A 104 1.93 -3.26 10.06
CA GLU A 104 1.71 -4.46 9.26
C GLU A 104 2.79 -4.66 8.18
N TYR A 105 3.23 -3.57 7.54
CA TYR A 105 4.37 -3.61 6.62
C TYR A 105 5.66 -4.09 7.29
N ALA A 106 5.93 -3.63 8.52
CA ALA A 106 7.10 -4.04 9.27
C ALA A 106 7.06 -5.54 9.61
N LYS A 107 5.89 -6.07 10.03
CA LYS A 107 5.70 -7.51 10.26
C LYS A 107 5.94 -8.32 8.99
N LEU A 108 5.31 -7.93 7.88
CA LEU A 108 5.47 -8.61 6.59
C LEU A 108 6.93 -8.63 6.13
N LYS A 109 7.64 -7.51 6.28
CA LYS A 109 9.06 -7.42 5.92
C LYS A 109 9.92 -8.36 6.76
N GLN A 110 9.62 -8.47 8.06
CA GLN A 110 10.29 -9.43 8.95
C GLN A 110 10.00 -10.87 8.53
N ASP A 111 8.74 -11.21 8.22
CA ASP A 111 8.35 -12.56 7.79
C ASP A 111 9.02 -12.95 6.46
N TRP A 112 9.11 -12.00 5.51
CA TRP A 112 9.80 -12.23 4.24
C TRP A 112 11.30 -12.45 4.45
N TYR A 113 11.93 -11.71 5.36
CA TYR A 113 13.34 -11.89 5.69
C TYR A 113 13.61 -13.26 6.31
N ILE A 114 12.77 -13.70 7.26
CA ILE A 114 12.87 -15.04 7.88
C ILE A 114 12.69 -16.13 6.83
N THR A 115 11.75 -15.96 5.88
CA THR A 115 11.50 -16.93 4.81
C THR A 115 12.66 -17.04 3.82
N LEU A 116 13.47 -15.99 3.63
CA LEU A 116 14.64 -16.01 2.74
C LEU A 116 15.91 -16.59 3.41
N MET A 117 15.93 -16.64 4.75
CA MET A 117 17.05 -17.13 5.56
C MET A 117 16.91 -18.61 5.97
N ASN A 118 15.75 -19.22 5.69
CA ASN A 118 15.46 -20.64 5.89
C ASN A 118 15.40 -21.37 4.54
#